data_AF-A0A7W0KD01-F1
#
_entry.id   AF-A0A7W0KD01-F1
#
_cell.length_a   1.000
_cell.length_b   1.000
_cell.length_c   1.000
_cell.angle_alpha   90.00
_cell.angle_beta   90.00
_cell.angle_gamma   90.00
#
_symmetry.space_group_name_H-M   'P 1'
#
loop_
_entity.id
_entity.type
_entity.pdbx_description
1 polymer ?
#
loop_
_entity_poly.entity_id
_entity_poly.type
_entity_poly.pdbx_seq_one_letter_code
_entity_poly.pdbx_strand_id
1 'polypeptide(L)'
;MGDLRAFFGPNAGYVLELYDQYQVDPQSVDDESRQFFETFTPTSLEPGQLPNGTAAPKTSAVDVRKVAAAVGLANGIREYGHLAVQLDPLGSERDGAPELNPETYGITEDDLAGIPAAAIDGPLAEGAATAAEAIARLREAYTTA
;
A
#
# COMPACT_ATOMS: atom_id res chain seq x y z
N MET A 1 11.45 15.94 -14.47
CA MET A 1 10.05 16.28 -14.18
C MET A 1 9.60 15.37 -13.05
N GLY A 2 9.64 15.87 -11.81
CA GLY A 2 9.23 15.11 -10.63
C GLY A 2 7.71 15.08 -10.54
N ASP A 3 7.15 13.91 -10.26
CA ASP A 3 5.71 13.75 -10.06
C ASP A 3 5.31 14.42 -8.74
N LEU A 4 4.60 15.54 -8.85
CA LEU A 4 4.22 16.38 -7.72
C LEU A 4 3.13 15.74 -6.86
N ARG A 5 2.46 14.68 -7.32
CA ARG A 5 1.47 13.94 -6.51
C ARG A 5 2.09 13.17 -5.36
N ALA A 6 3.39 12.92 -5.39
CA ALA A 6 4.13 12.26 -4.31
C ALA A 6 4.24 13.11 -3.03
N PHE A 7 4.13 14.44 -3.12
CA PHE A 7 4.35 15.35 -1.99
C PHE A 7 3.08 15.76 -1.25
N PHE A 8 1.89 15.51 -1.82
CA PHE A 8 0.60 15.93 -1.28
C PHE A 8 -0.15 14.84 -0.50
N GLY A 9 0.56 13.81 -0.04
CA GLY A 9 0.05 12.77 0.86
C GLY A 9 -0.08 13.24 2.31
N PRO A 10 0.25 12.41 3.33
CA PRO A 10 0.14 12.74 4.75
C PRO A 10 0.79 14.07 5.18
N ASN A 11 1.72 14.58 4.38
CA ASN A 11 2.47 15.82 4.63
C ASN A 11 1.87 17.08 3.96
N ALA A 12 0.70 17.00 3.33
CA ALA A 12 0.09 18.14 2.63
C ALA A 12 -0.13 19.36 3.54
N GLY A 13 -0.44 19.14 4.82
CA GLY A 13 -0.59 20.22 5.80
C GLY A 13 0.70 21.02 6.03
N TYR A 14 1.85 20.34 6.02
CA TYR A 14 3.16 20.98 6.16
C TYR A 14 3.48 21.86 4.94
N VAL A 15 3.17 21.38 3.73
CA VAL A 15 3.39 22.15 2.49
C VAL A 15 2.48 23.38 2.44
N LEU A 16 1.23 23.27 2.93
CA LEU A 16 0.31 24.40 3.04
C LEU A 16 0.81 25.46 4.03
N GLU A 17 1.28 25.03 5.21
CA GLU A 17 1.86 25.94 6.20
C GLU A 17 3.11 26.65 5.66
N LEU A 18 3.96 25.94 4.91
CA LEU A 18 5.15 26.51 4.28
C LEU A 18 4.79 27.52 3.16
N TYR A 19 3.70 27.26 2.43
CA TYR A 19 3.19 28.20 1.42
C TYR A 19 2.57 29.45 2.05
N ASP A 20 1.88 29.33 3.19
CA ASP A 20 1.37 30.47 3.94
C ASP A 20 2.52 31.35 4.47
N GLN A 21 3.60 30.73 4.96
CA GLN A 21 4.83 31.44 5.36
C GLN A 21 5.46 32.18 4.18
N TYR A 22 5.59 31.52 3.02
CA TYR A 22 6.09 32.14 1.78
C TYR A 22 5.26 33.35 1.33
N GLN A 23 3.94 33.31 1.48
CA GLN A 23 3.07 34.45 1.14
C GLN A 23 3.28 35.65 2.05
N VAL A 24 3.62 35.43 3.32
CA VAL A 24 3.90 36.50 4.29
C VAL A 24 5.30 37.08 4.07
N ASP A 25 6.30 36.22 3.91
CA ASP A 25 7.67 36.61 3.59
C ASP A 25 8.34 35.55 2.71
N PRO A 26 8.65 35.87 1.44
CA PRO A 26 9.35 34.94 0.55
C PRO A 26 10.74 34.51 1.06
N GLN A 27 11.38 35.29 1.94
CA GLN A 27 12.67 34.95 2.57
C GLN A 27 12.55 33.99 3.75
N SER A 28 11.33 33.70 4.21
CA SER A 28 11.09 32.79 5.34
C SER A 28 11.27 31.31 4.98
N VAL A 29 11.30 30.98 3.69
CA VAL A 29 11.50 29.64 3.16
C VAL A 29 12.85 29.54 2.44
N ASP A 30 13.36 28.32 2.31
CA ASP A 30 14.61 28.06 1.59
C ASP A 30 14.49 28.35 0.07
N ASP A 31 15.63 28.45 -0.61
CA ASP A 31 15.69 28.84 -2.02
C ASP A 31 14.99 27.85 -2.96
N GLU A 32 14.97 26.55 -2.62
CA GLU A 32 14.35 25.51 -3.44
C GLU A 32 12.81 25.59 -3.31
N SER A 33 12.31 25.71 -2.08
CA SER A 33 10.88 25.93 -1.79
C SER A 33 10.36 27.22 -2.42
N ARG A 34 11.16 28.29 -2.41
CA ARG A 34 10.80 29.57 -3.02
C ARG A 34 10.62 29.47 -4.53
N GLN A 35 11.59 28.89 -5.24
CA GLN A 35 11.50 28.66 -6.69
C GLN A 35 10.30 27.79 -7.05
N PHE A 36 9.97 26.83 -6.19
CA PHE A 36 8.76 26.02 -6.34
C PHE A 36 7.49 26.89 -6.21
N PHE A 37 7.38 27.69 -5.15
CA PHE A 37 6.20 28.51 -4.90
C PHE A 37 5.99 29.68 -5.89
N GLU A 38 7.04 30.12 -6.58
CA GLU A 38 6.93 31.09 -7.69
C GLU A 38 6.02 30.60 -8.83
N THR A 39 5.95 29.28 -9.04
CA THR A 39 5.14 28.67 -10.11
C THR A 39 3.96 27.85 -9.58
N PHE A 40 3.81 27.79 -8.25
CA PHE A 40 2.77 27.01 -7.59
C PHE A 40 1.40 27.69 -7.67
N THR A 41 0.38 26.97 -8.16
CA THR A 41 -1.02 27.42 -8.15
C THR A 41 -1.84 26.55 -7.19
N PRO A 42 -2.39 27.11 -6.10
CA PRO A 42 -3.06 26.34 -5.05
C PRO A 42 -4.35 25.63 -5.50
N THR A 43 -4.88 25.93 -6.69
CA THR A 43 -6.00 25.20 -7.31
C THR A 43 -5.67 23.72 -7.61
N SER A 44 -4.40 23.32 -7.61
CA SER A 44 -4.03 21.89 -7.71
C SER A 44 -4.35 21.07 -6.45
N LEU A 45 -4.85 21.70 -5.39
CA LEU A 45 -5.19 21.06 -4.10
C LEU A 45 -6.70 20.90 -3.91
N GLU A 46 -7.44 20.55 -4.96
CA GLU A 46 -8.83 20.13 -4.75
C GLU A 46 -8.85 18.90 -3.83
N PRO A 47 -9.55 18.96 -2.68
CA PRO A 47 -9.73 17.80 -1.82
C PRO A 47 -10.54 16.74 -2.59
N GLY A 48 -9.83 15.78 -3.19
CA GLY A 48 -10.41 14.75 -4.04
C GLY A 48 -9.57 14.37 -5.26
N GLN A 49 -8.59 15.18 -5.67
CA GLN A 49 -7.75 14.89 -6.85
C GLN A 49 -6.50 14.05 -6.51
N LEU A 50 -6.67 12.97 -5.74
CA LEU A 50 -5.71 11.86 -5.74
C LEU A 50 -5.71 11.24 -7.15
N PRO A 51 -4.55 10.83 -7.71
CA PRO A 51 -4.55 10.01 -8.92
C PRO A 51 -5.03 8.59 -8.59
N ASN A 52 -6.34 8.40 -8.40
CA ASN A 52 -7.06 7.28 -8.99
C ASN A 52 -8.56 7.34 -8.68
N GLY A 53 -9.32 7.36 -9.76
CA GLY A 53 -10.77 7.26 -9.73
C GLY A 53 -11.30 7.20 -11.16
N THR A 54 -10.65 6.42 -12.05
CA THR A 54 -11.35 5.87 -13.21
C THR A 54 -12.66 5.30 -12.69
N ALA A 55 -13.77 5.79 -13.25
CA ALA A 55 -15.13 5.50 -12.80
C ALA A 55 -15.24 4.07 -12.25
N ALA A 56 -15.59 3.96 -10.96
CA ALA A 56 -15.67 2.69 -10.29
C ALA A 56 -16.52 1.74 -11.14
N PRO A 57 -15.99 0.59 -11.59
CA PRO A 57 -16.87 -0.47 -12.06
C PRO A 57 -17.82 -0.77 -10.91
N LYS A 58 -19.06 -1.17 -11.24
CA LYS A 58 -20.02 -1.61 -10.22
C LYS A 58 -19.46 -2.85 -9.54
N THR A 59 -18.62 -2.68 -8.52
CA THR A 59 -18.11 -3.78 -7.73
C THR A 59 -19.27 -4.24 -6.87
N SER A 60 -19.65 -5.51 -7.03
CA SER A 60 -20.41 -6.27 -6.02
C SER A 60 -19.89 -5.86 -4.65
N ALA A 61 -20.76 -5.56 -3.69
CA ALA A 61 -20.37 -5.07 -2.37
C ALA A 61 -19.31 -6.01 -1.75
N VAL A 62 -18.03 -5.67 -1.89
CA VAL A 62 -16.94 -6.45 -1.34
C VAL A 62 -16.99 -6.24 0.16
N ASP A 63 -17.06 -7.33 0.91
CA ASP A 63 -17.11 -7.26 2.36
C ASP A 63 -15.79 -6.66 2.88
N VAL A 64 -15.87 -5.46 3.44
CA VAL A 64 -14.72 -4.72 3.97
C VAL A 64 -13.98 -5.52 5.03
N ARG A 65 -14.66 -6.38 5.78
CA ARG A 65 -14.00 -7.25 6.78
C ARG A 65 -13.10 -8.28 6.11
N LYS A 66 -13.53 -8.86 4.99
CA LYS A 66 -12.73 -9.80 4.22
C LYS A 66 -11.53 -9.12 3.58
N VAL A 67 -11.69 -7.88 3.11
CA VAL A 67 -10.57 -7.05 2.62
C VAL A 67 -9.55 -6.81 3.73
N ALA A 68 -9.99 -6.38 4.92
CA ALA A 68 -9.10 -6.16 6.05
C ALA A 68 -8.37 -7.44 6.48
N ALA A 69 -9.06 -8.58 6.48
CA ALA A 69 -8.45 -9.89 6.76
C ALA A 69 -7.42 -10.29 5.70
N ALA A 70 -7.68 -10.04 4.41
CA ALA A 70 -6.72 -10.30 3.33
C ALA A 70 -5.46 -9.43 3.45
N VAL A 71 -5.62 -8.16 3.83
CA VAL A 71 -4.49 -7.27 4.16
C VAL A 71 -3.72 -7.79 5.37
N GLY A 72 -4.43 -8.27 6.40
CA GLY A 72 -3.83 -8.90 7.58
C GLY A 72 -2.96 -10.10 7.21
N LEU A 73 -3.47 -10.99 6.35
CA LEU A 73 -2.72 -12.13 5.82
C LEU A 73 -1.50 -11.70 5.02
N ALA A 74 -1.63 -10.70 4.13
CA ALA A 74 -0.51 -10.19 3.36
C ALA A 74 0.63 -9.65 4.26
N ASN A 75 0.28 -8.96 5.34
CA ASN A 75 1.26 -8.50 6.33
C ASN A 75 1.85 -9.66 7.13
N GLY A 76 1.03 -10.62 7.53
CA GLY A 76 1.50 -11.85 8.18
C GLY A 76 2.55 -12.59 7.33
N ILE A 77 2.33 -12.70 6.02
CA ILE A 77 3.30 -13.32 5.09
C ILE A 77 4.61 -12.52 5.03
N ARG A 78 4.54 -11.19 4.95
CA ARG A 78 5.76 -10.35 4.90
C ARG A 78 6.58 -10.44 6.17
N GLU A 79 5.90 -10.46 7.32
CA GLU A 79 6.56 -10.44 8.62
C GLU A 79 7.05 -11.83 9.02
N TYR A 80 6.23 -12.87 8.81
CA TYR A 80 6.47 -14.22 9.34
C TYR A 80 6.78 -15.27 8.26
N GLY A 81 6.81 -14.92 6.97
CA GLY A 81 7.05 -15.88 5.89
C GLY A 81 8.36 -16.65 6.03
N HIS A 82 9.39 -16.01 6.59
CA HIS A 82 10.69 -16.62 6.89
C HIS A 82 10.60 -17.82 7.86
N LEU A 83 9.52 -17.93 8.66
CA LEU A 83 9.30 -19.06 9.55
C LEU A 83 8.97 -20.35 8.80
N ALA A 84 8.38 -20.25 7.60
CA ALA A 84 8.05 -21.39 6.75
C ALA A 84 9.24 -21.95 5.95
N VAL A 85 10.37 -21.24 5.92
CA VAL A 85 11.54 -21.63 5.14
C VAL A 85 12.32 -22.75 5.84
N GLN A 86 12.60 -23.85 5.10
CA GLN A 86 13.43 -24.95 5.61
C GLN A 86 14.92 -24.59 5.52
N LEU A 87 15.40 -23.85 6.52
CA LEU A 87 16.81 -23.46 6.62
C LEU A 87 17.70 -24.58 7.18
N ASP A 88 17.14 -25.53 7.92
CA ASP A 88 17.93 -26.63 8.50
C ASP A 88 18.15 -27.76 7.49
N PRO A 89 19.39 -27.97 7.00
CA PRO A 89 19.70 -29.03 6.05
C PRO A 89 19.59 -30.43 6.67
N LEU A 90 19.50 -30.54 8.00
CA LEU A 90 19.31 -31.81 8.70
C LEU A 90 17.83 -32.22 8.80
N GLY A 91 16.91 -31.34 8.40
CA GLY A 91 15.50 -31.67 8.23
C GLY A 91 14.68 -31.71 9.53
N SER A 92 15.04 -30.93 10.54
CA SER A 92 14.16 -30.76 11.72
C SER A 92 12.78 -30.25 11.31
N GLU A 93 11.75 -30.81 11.94
CA GLU A 93 10.37 -30.39 11.78
C GLU A 93 10.16 -29.04 12.48
N ARG A 94 9.52 -28.09 11.80
CA ARG A 94 9.28 -26.74 12.33
C ARG A 94 7.85 -26.63 12.85
N ASP A 95 7.70 -25.82 13.89
CA ASP A 95 6.37 -25.40 14.31
C ASP A 95 5.74 -24.55 13.20
N GLY A 96 4.47 -24.83 12.88
CA GLY A 96 3.73 -24.05 11.89
C GLY A 96 3.53 -22.60 12.34
N ALA A 97 3.54 -21.67 11.39
CA ALA A 97 3.21 -20.27 11.63
C ALA A 97 1.73 -20.01 11.29
N PRO A 98 0.83 -19.91 12.28
CA PRO A 98 -0.60 -19.70 12.03
C PRO A 98 -0.87 -18.38 11.29
N GLU A 99 0.00 -17.39 11.40
CA GLU A 99 -0.07 -16.09 10.71
C GLU A 99 0.06 -16.22 9.19
N LEU A 100 0.55 -17.37 8.70
CA LEU A 100 0.64 -17.67 7.27
C LEU A 100 -0.62 -18.35 6.75
N ASN A 101 -1.58 -18.70 7.60
CA ASN A 101 -2.78 -19.42 7.21
C ASN A 101 -3.97 -18.45 7.07
N PRO A 102 -4.68 -18.46 5.93
CA PRO A 102 -5.84 -17.59 5.72
C PRO A 102 -6.96 -17.83 6.75
N GLU A 103 -7.10 -19.08 7.22
CA GLU A 103 -8.08 -19.48 8.22
C GLU A 103 -7.92 -18.74 9.56
N THR A 104 -6.69 -18.38 9.94
CA THR A 104 -6.40 -17.60 11.15
C THR A 104 -7.06 -16.22 11.12
N TYR A 105 -7.26 -15.67 9.92
CA TYR A 105 -7.93 -14.38 9.70
C TYR A 105 -9.42 -14.54 9.39
N GLY A 106 -9.94 -15.77 9.40
CA GLY A 106 -11.35 -16.07 9.12
C GLY A 106 -11.74 -15.88 7.65
N ILE A 107 -10.80 -16.04 6.72
CA ILE A 107 -11.04 -15.94 5.27
C ILE A 107 -10.68 -17.23 4.55
N THR A 108 -11.37 -17.49 3.45
CA THR A 108 -11.11 -18.63 2.57
C THR A 108 -10.34 -18.20 1.32
N GLU A 109 -9.76 -19.17 0.60
CA GLU A 109 -9.11 -18.90 -0.70
C GLU A 109 -10.11 -18.37 -1.75
N ASP A 110 -11.36 -18.83 -1.73
CA ASP A 110 -12.43 -18.29 -2.57
C ASP A 110 -12.72 -16.80 -2.27
N ASP A 111 -12.64 -16.41 -0.99
CA ASP A 111 -12.80 -15.00 -0.60
C ASP A 111 -11.67 -14.14 -1.18
N LEU A 112 -10.43 -14.65 -1.16
CA LEU A 112 -9.27 -13.97 -1.75
C LEU A 112 -9.39 -13.81 -3.27
N ALA A 113 -9.98 -14.78 -3.96
CA ALA A 113 -10.24 -14.70 -5.40
C ALA A 113 -11.28 -13.61 -5.75
N GLY A 114 -12.22 -13.33 -4.84
CA GLY A 114 -13.23 -12.29 -5.01
C GLY A 114 -12.76 -10.86 -4.69
N ILE A 115 -11.59 -10.69 -4.08
CA ILE A 115 -11.04 -9.39 -3.69
C ILE A 115 -10.09 -8.89 -4.80
N PRO A 116 -10.25 -7.64 -5.28
CA PRO A 116 -9.31 -7.06 -6.23
C PRO A 116 -7.89 -6.95 -5.66
N ALA A 117 -6.88 -7.23 -6.48
CA ALA A 117 -5.47 -7.13 -6.05
C ALA A 117 -5.08 -5.74 -5.50
N ALA A 118 -5.75 -4.68 -5.95
CA ALA A 118 -5.51 -3.31 -5.48
C ALA A 118 -5.74 -3.11 -3.96
N ALA A 119 -6.41 -4.05 -3.30
CA ALA A 119 -6.52 -4.06 -1.84
C ALA A 119 -5.20 -4.43 -1.15
N ILE A 120 -4.32 -5.16 -1.82
CA ILE A 120 -3.03 -5.61 -1.30
C ILE A 120 -1.95 -4.67 -1.84
N ASP A 121 -1.37 -3.88 -0.95
CA ASP A 121 -0.34 -2.89 -1.32
C ASP A 121 1.02 -3.55 -1.64
N GLY A 122 1.89 -2.84 -2.35
CA GLY A 122 3.29 -3.19 -2.55
C GLY A 122 3.65 -3.76 -3.92
N PRO A 123 4.95 -3.73 -4.29
CA PRO A 123 5.41 -3.98 -5.66
C PRO A 123 5.16 -5.41 -6.14
N LEU A 124 5.13 -6.38 -5.22
CA LEU A 124 4.86 -7.78 -5.57
C LEU A 124 3.39 -8.04 -5.93
N ALA A 125 2.48 -7.17 -5.47
CA ALA A 125 1.07 -7.21 -5.83
C ALA A 125 0.76 -6.47 -7.15
N GLU A 126 1.70 -5.68 -7.68
CA GLU A 126 1.50 -4.97 -8.93
C GLU A 126 1.24 -5.93 -10.10
N GLY A 127 0.22 -5.61 -10.90
CA GLY A 127 -0.17 -6.45 -12.04
C GLY A 127 -0.80 -7.79 -11.66
N ALA A 128 -1.15 -8.04 -10.38
CA ALA A 128 -2.07 -9.12 -10.02
C ALA A 128 -3.52 -8.67 -10.33
N ALA A 129 -4.37 -9.62 -10.68
CA ALA A 129 -5.80 -9.36 -10.89
C ALA A 129 -6.57 -9.45 -9.56
N THR A 130 -6.21 -10.41 -8.70
CA THR A 130 -6.93 -10.73 -7.45
C THR A 130 -5.99 -10.72 -6.24
N ALA A 131 -6.57 -10.63 -5.04
CA ALA A 131 -5.81 -10.77 -3.80
C ALA A 131 -5.20 -12.17 -3.68
N ALA A 132 -5.87 -13.21 -4.18
CA ALA A 132 -5.31 -14.57 -4.22
C ALA A 132 -3.99 -14.62 -5.01
N GLU A 133 -3.94 -14.01 -6.19
CA GLU A 133 -2.70 -13.92 -6.99
C GLU A 133 -1.62 -13.10 -6.29
N ALA A 134 -1.98 -11.96 -5.69
CA ALA A 134 -1.03 -11.13 -4.93
C ALA A 134 -0.44 -11.90 -3.73
N ILE A 135 -1.28 -12.62 -2.98
CA ILE A 135 -0.87 -13.46 -1.85
C ILE A 135 0.04 -14.59 -2.31
N ALA A 136 -0.25 -15.25 -3.45
CA ALA A 136 0.61 -16.29 -3.99
C ALA A 136 2.02 -15.78 -4.31
N ARG A 137 2.13 -14.59 -4.92
CA ARG A 137 3.43 -13.95 -5.21
C ARG A 137 4.18 -13.57 -3.93
N LEU A 138 3.47 -13.08 -2.91
CA LEU A 138 4.08 -12.82 -1.59
C LEU A 138 4.61 -14.11 -0.98
N ARG A 139 3.87 -15.23 -1.04
CA ARG A 139 4.36 -16.52 -0.53
C ARG A 139 5.62 -16.95 -1.27
N GLU A 140 5.63 -16.88 -2.60
CA GLU A 140 6.80 -17.24 -3.39
C GLU A 140 8.04 -16.45 -2.95
N ALA A 141 7.90 -15.14 -2.75
CA ALA A 141 9.01 -14.27 -2.34
C ALA A 141 9.45 -14.45 -0.88
N TYR A 142 8.53 -14.67 0.07
CA TYR A 142 8.84 -14.63 1.51
C TYR A 142 8.95 -16.01 2.17
N THR A 143 8.51 -17.08 1.51
CA THR A 143 8.51 -18.45 2.08
C THR A 143 9.47 -19.41 1.36
N THR A 144 10.29 -18.90 0.43
CA THR A 144 11.27 -19.67 -0.32
C THR A 144 12.70 -19.27 0.07
N ALA A 145 13.63 -20.23 0.18
CA ALA A 145 15.07 -20.01 0.39
C ALA A 145 15.86 -19.99 -0.92
#